data_AF-A0A1B6GZN7-F1
#
_entry.id   AF-A0A1B6GZN7-F1
#
_cell.length_a   1.000
_cell.length_b   1.000
_cell.length_c   1.000
_cell.angle_alpha   90.00
_cell.angle_beta   90.00
_cell.angle_gamma   90.00
#
_symmetry.space_group_name_H-M   'P 1'
#
loop_
_entity.id
_entity.type
_entity.pdbx_description
1 polymer ?
#
loop_
_entity_poly.entity_id
_entity_poly.type
_entity_poly.pdbx_seq_one_letter_code
_entity_poly.pdbx_strand_id
1 'polypeptide(L)'
;SDGKVLGGKNRLTDDQVDLLQTYYGLAIRRNQGSLKEMKAAIWAILFHRISTDDRPQHQLCPKGEDSWCKYQKSLVTGQHYFHKSPMPVAVMETIKPIFRDLTKDE
;
A
#
# COMPACT_ATOMS: atom_id res chain seq x y z
N SER A 1 -18.59 4.20 -6.43
CA SER A 1 -18.43 3.66 -7.79
C SER A 1 -18.31 4.82 -8.76
N ASP A 2 -17.34 4.81 -9.68
CA ASP A 2 -17.15 5.83 -10.72
C ASP A 2 -17.80 5.46 -12.07
N GLY A 3 -18.68 4.45 -12.07
CA GLY A 3 -19.37 3.97 -13.28
C GLY A 3 -18.47 3.22 -14.27
N LYS A 4 -17.21 2.98 -13.92
CA LYS A 4 -16.24 2.27 -14.77
C LYS A 4 -16.01 0.85 -14.26
N VAL A 5 -15.60 -0.04 -15.16
CA VAL A 5 -15.16 -1.40 -14.82
C VAL A 5 -13.96 -1.38 -13.86
N LEU A 6 -13.80 -2.45 -13.06
CA LEU A 6 -12.75 -2.51 -12.04
C LEU A 6 -11.34 -2.67 -12.65
N GLY A 7 -11.24 -3.44 -13.73
CA GLY A 7 -9.99 -3.68 -14.47
C GLY A 7 -9.71 -2.64 -15.56
N GLY A 8 -8.59 -2.83 -16.27
CA GLY A 8 -8.16 -1.97 -17.38
C GLY A 8 -7.01 -1.02 -17.03
N LYS A 9 -6.54 -0.25 -18.02
CA LYS A 9 -5.36 0.62 -17.90
C LYS A 9 -5.48 1.54 -16.68
N ASN A 10 -4.44 1.57 -15.84
CA ASN A 10 -4.36 2.32 -14.59
C ASN A 10 -5.42 1.93 -13.54
N ARG A 11 -5.99 0.73 -13.60
CA ARG A 11 -6.95 0.21 -12.61
C ARG A 11 -6.44 -1.12 -12.05
N LEU A 12 -7.33 -2.00 -11.59
CA LEU A 12 -6.98 -3.28 -11.00
C LEU A 12 -6.68 -4.32 -12.10
N THR A 13 -5.50 -4.21 -12.73
CA THR A 13 -5.01 -5.18 -13.70
C THR A 13 -4.44 -6.43 -13.00
N ASP A 14 -4.21 -7.50 -13.75
CA ASP A 14 -3.60 -8.73 -13.23
C ASP A 14 -2.25 -8.45 -12.56
N ASP A 15 -1.37 -7.68 -13.21
CA ASP A 15 -0.10 -7.23 -12.61
C ASP A 15 -0.27 -6.48 -11.28
N GLN A 16 -1.38 -5.71 -11.12
CA GLN A 16 -1.65 -5.04 -9.85
C GLN A 16 -2.10 -6.03 -8.79
N VAL A 17 -2.92 -7.02 -9.16
CA VAL A 17 -3.35 -8.08 -8.25
C VAL A 17 -2.15 -8.90 -7.76
N ASP A 18 -1.27 -9.33 -8.68
CA ASP A 18 -0.07 -10.09 -8.36
C ASP A 18 0.87 -9.30 -7.42
N LEU A 19 1.01 -7.99 -7.67
CA LEU A 19 1.79 -7.10 -6.84
C LEU A 19 1.21 -6.99 -5.41
N LEU A 20 -0.12 -6.82 -5.30
CA LEU A 20 -0.80 -6.75 -4.00
C LEU A 20 -0.62 -8.05 -3.21
N GLN A 21 -0.79 -9.21 -3.86
CA GLN A 21 -0.57 -10.53 -3.24
C GLN A 21 0.88 -10.71 -2.78
N THR A 22 1.85 -10.33 -3.62
CA THR A 22 3.28 -10.40 -3.29
C THR A 22 3.60 -9.57 -2.05
N TYR A 23 3.08 -8.33 -1.97
CA TYR A 23 3.30 -7.46 -0.82
C TYR A 23 2.58 -7.94 0.43
N TYR A 24 1.38 -8.53 0.29
CA TYR A 24 0.68 -9.13 1.42
C TYR A 24 1.50 -10.27 2.03
N GLY A 25 2.05 -11.16 1.19
CA GLY A 25 2.95 -12.22 1.66
C GLY A 25 4.23 -11.68 2.32
N LEU A 26 4.78 -10.57 1.82
CA LEU A 26 5.93 -9.90 2.45
C LEU A 26 5.58 -9.29 3.82
N ALA A 27 4.38 -8.72 3.97
CA ALA A 27 3.91 -8.19 5.25
C ALA A 27 3.85 -9.29 6.32
N ILE A 28 3.40 -10.50 5.97
CA ILE A 28 3.42 -11.67 6.87
C ILE A 28 4.87 -12.04 7.22
N ARG A 29 5.72 -12.29 6.20
CA ARG A 29 7.08 -12.80 6.41
C ARG A 29 7.99 -11.84 7.18
N ARG A 30 7.81 -10.53 7.04
CA ARG A 30 8.67 -9.52 7.67
C ARG A 30 8.26 -9.12 9.08
N ASN A 31 7.03 -9.41 9.49
CA ASN A 31 6.48 -9.00 10.80
C ASN A 31 6.15 -10.23 11.67
N GLN A 32 6.96 -11.30 11.55
CA GLN A 32 6.83 -12.49 12.38
C GLN A 32 6.96 -12.08 13.86
N GLY A 33 5.99 -12.48 14.68
CA GLY A 33 5.95 -12.14 16.10
C GLY A 33 5.20 -10.84 16.46
N SER A 34 4.68 -10.09 15.47
CA SER A 34 3.97 -8.84 15.70
C SER A 34 2.74 -8.69 14.80
N LEU A 35 1.58 -9.12 15.30
CA LEU A 35 0.30 -9.00 14.58
C LEU A 35 -0.02 -7.52 14.27
N LYS A 36 0.28 -6.63 15.21
CA LYS A 36 0.06 -5.18 15.05
C LYS A 36 0.85 -4.62 13.87
N GLU A 37 2.15 -4.94 13.77
CA GLU A 37 2.99 -4.45 12.68
C GLU A 37 2.66 -5.12 11.36
N MET A 38 2.29 -6.41 11.37
CA MET A 38 1.78 -7.09 10.17
C MET A 38 0.53 -6.38 9.63
N LYS A 39 -0.45 -6.07 10.49
CA LYS A 39 -1.67 -5.34 10.10
C LYS A 39 -1.33 -3.95 9.56
N ALA A 40 -0.43 -3.21 10.22
CA ALA A 40 0.02 -1.90 9.74
C ALA A 40 0.70 -2.01 8.36
N ALA A 41 1.56 -3.00 8.15
CA ALA A 41 2.22 -3.24 6.88
C ALA A 41 1.23 -3.62 5.77
N ILE A 42 0.19 -4.42 6.06
CA ILE A 42 -0.87 -4.74 5.10
C ILE A 42 -1.62 -3.47 4.68
N TRP A 43 -2.02 -2.63 5.63
CA TRP A 43 -2.69 -1.36 5.33
C TRP A 43 -1.79 -0.37 4.57
N ALA A 44 -0.48 -0.37 4.84
CA ALA A 44 0.49 0.44 4.12
C ALA A 44 0.51 0.12 2.61
N ILE A 45 0.22 -1.13 2.20
CA ILE A 45 0.10 -1.50 0.78
C ILE A 45 -0.99 -0.66 0.10
N LEU A 46 -2.18 -0.56 0.72
CA LEU A 46 -3.30 0.19 0.14
C LEU A 46 -2.99 1.68 0.08
N PHE A 47 -2.41 2.24 1.15
CA PHE A 47 -2.05 3.65 1.21
C PHE A 47 -0.93 4.03 0.23
N HIS A 48 0.04 3.15 0.00
CA HIS A 48 1.04 3.31 -1.06
C HIS A 48 0.40 3.48 -2.44
N ARG A 49 -0.69 2.75 -2.72
CA ARG A 49 -1.34 2.78 -4.02
C ARG A 49 -2.12 4.05 -4.28
N ILE A 50 -2.52 4.80 -3.25
CA ILE A 50 -3.27 6.06 -3.39
C ILE A 50 -2.44 7.31 -3.03
N SER A 51 -1.17 7.12 -2.69
CA SER A 51 -0.25 8.19 -2.31
C SER A 51 0.15 9.02 -3.53
N THR A 52 0.22 10.34 -3.36
CA THR A 52 0.69 11.29 -4.37
C THR A 52 1.73 12.24 -3.77
N ASP A 53 2.45 12.99 -4.61
CA ASP A 53 3.41 13.99 -4.12
C ASP A 53 2.73 15.04 -3.23
N ASP A 54 1.53 15.50 -3.61
CA ASP A 54 0.75 16.47 -2.81
C ASP A 54 0.12 15.85 -1.54
N ARG A 55 -0.09 14.54 -1.53
CA ARG A 55 -0.77 13.80 -0.45
C ARG A 55 -0.06 12.49 -0.16
N PRO A 56 1.14 12.54 0.47
CA PRO A 56 1.89 11.35 0.82
C PRO A 56 1.19 10.57 1.94
N GLN A 57 0.96 9.27 1.73
CA GLN A 57 0.27 8.38 2.68
C GLN A 57 1.18 7.21 3.12
N HIS A 58 2.30 7.55 3.74
CA HIS A 58 3.31 6.59 4.20
C HIS A 58 3.37 6.42 5.73
N GLN A 59 2.36 6.88 6.45
CA GLN A 59 2.32 6.92 7.93
C GLN A 59 2.37 5.54 8.60
N LEU A 60 1.98 4.47 7.90
CA LEU A 60 2.04 3.10 8.40
C LEU A 60 3.33 2.36 8.03
N CYS A 61 4.24 3.02 7.33
CA CYS A 61 5.52 2.43 6.96
C CYS A 61 6.52 2.57 8.10
N PRO A 62 7.47 1.63 8.23
CA PRO A 62 8.61 1.84 9.12
C PRO A 62 9.38 3.08 8.68
N LYS A 63 9.91 3.82 9.66
CA LYS A 63 10.78 4.98 9.44
C LYS A 63 12.24 4.56 9.47
N GLY A 64 13.13 5.43 9.01
CA GLY A 64 14.56 5.21 9.06
C GLY A 64 15.17 4.75 7.74
N GLU A 65 16.50 4.73 7.70
CA GLU A 65 17.29 4.37 6.52
C GLU A 65 17.10 2.91 6.10
N ASP A 66 16.75 2.02 7.04
CA ASP A 66 16.47 0.61 6.75
C ASP A 66 15.04 0.34 6.28
N SER A 67 14.20 1.37 6.19
CA SER A 67 12.80 1.21 5.80
C SER A 67 12.64 0.55 4.44
N TRP A 68 11.74 -0.41 4.30
CA TRP A 68 11.37 -0.92 2.97
C TRP A 68 10.58 0.11 2.14
N CYS A 69 10.09 1.18 2.77
CA CYS A 69 9.38 2.27 2.11
C CYS A 69 10.37 3.30 1.58
N LYS A 70 10.44 3.43 0.25
CA LYS A 70 11.35 4.36 -0.44
C LYS A 70 11.10 5.83 -0.05
N TYR A 71 9.85 6.22 0.19
CA TYR A 71 9.52 7.57 0.68
C TYR A 71 10.10 7.80 2.08
N GLN A 72 9.92 6.86 3.01
CA GLN A 72 10.48 7.01 4.36
C GLN A 72 12.01 7.02 4.36
N LYS A 73 12.64 6.22 3.50
CA LYS A 73 14.09 6.28 3.26
C LYS A 73 14.53 7.65 2.75
N SER A 74 13.82 8.19 1.76
CA SER A 74 14.18 9.45 1.12
C SER A 74 14.13 10.64 2.08
N LEU A 75 13.22 10.62 3.05
CA LEU A 75 13.17 11.62 4.12
C LEU A 75 14.43 11.63 5.01
N VAL A 76 15.12 10.50 5.14
CA VAL A 76 16.34 10.37 5.97
C VAL A 76 17.59 10.64 5.13
N THR A 77 17.65 10.10 3.92
CA THR A 77 18.82 10.23 3.04
C THR A 77 18.87 11.56 2.29
N GLY A 78 17.79 12.34 2.31
CA GLY A 78 17.65 13.57 1.53
C GLY A 78 17.48 13.33 0.02
N GLN A 79 17.32 12.08 -0.40
CA GLN A 79 17.08 11.75 -1.80
C GLN A 79 15.71 12.25 -2.26
N HIS A 80 15.61 12.66 -3.53
CA HIS A 80 14.32 13.03 -4.09
C HIS A 80 13.49 11.78 -4.40
N TYR A 81 12.21 11.81 -4.03
CA TYR A 81 11.24 10.74 -4.29
C TYR A 81 10.04 11.30 -5.03
N PHE A 82 9.61 10.60 -6.08
CA PHE A 82 8.39 10.90 -6.83
C PHE A 82 7.43 9.72 -6.73
N HIS A 83 6.15 10.02 -6.49
CA HIS A 83 5.11 9.01 -6.48
C HIS A 83 4.82 8.51 -7.89
N LYS A 84 4.50 7.22 -7.98
CA LYS A 84 3.94 6.65 -9.20
C LYS A 84 2.49 7.10 -9.38
N SER A 85 1.94 6.92 -10.58
CA SER A 85 0.52 7.21 -10.85
C SER A 85 -0.37 6.44 -9.84
N PRO A 86 -1.22 7.15 -9.08
CA PRO A 86 -2.03 6.54 -8.05
C PRO A 86 -3.15 5.71 -8.65
N MET A 87 -3.55 4.67 -7.91
CA MET A 87 -4.76 3.91 -8.16
C MET A 87 -5.98 4.85 -8.01
N PRO A 88 -6.99 4.76 -8.91
CA PRO A 88 -8.21 5.53 -8.77
C PRO A 88 -8.90 5.26 -7.43
N VAL A 89 -9.41 6.32 -6.80
CA VAL A 89 -10.12 6.24 -5.50
C VAL A 89 -11.26 5.23 -5.55
N ALA A 90 -12.02 5.17 -6.66
CA ALA A 90 -13.12 4.21 -6.82
C ALA A 90 -12.66 2.74 -6.77
N VAL A 91 -11.48 2.43 -7.31
CA VAL A 91 -10.89 1.08 -7.24
C VAL A 91 -10.46 0.78 -5.80
N MET A 92 -9.79 1.74 -5.15
CA MET A 92 -9.40 1.62 -3.75
C MET A 92 -10.60 1.39 -2.83
N GLU A 93 -11.66 2.18 -2.97
CA GLU A 93 -12.89 2.02 -2.18
C GLU A 93 -13.53 0.65 -2.37
N THR A 94 -13.44 0.09 -3.58
CA THR A 94 -13.97 -1.24 -3.89
C THR A 94 -13.18 -2.35 -3.18
N ILE A 95 -11.86 -2.26 -3.10
CA ILE A 95 -11.01 -3.30 -2.50
C ILE A 95 -10.75 -3.09 -1.00
N LYS A 96 -10.94 -1.87 -0.47
CA LYS A 96 -10.70 -1.53 0.95
C LYS A 96 -11.45 -2.43 1.93
N PRO A 97 -12.71 -2.85 1.71
CA PRO A 97 -13.39 -3.81 2.58
C PRO A 97 -12.63 -5.13 2.71
N ILE A 98 -12.03 -5.63 1.64
CA ILE A 98 -11.23 -6.87 1.66
C ILE A 98 -10.01 -6.71 2.57
N PHE A 99 -9.30 -5.57 2.48
CA PHE A 99 -8.19 -5.26 3.39
C PHE A 99 -8.64 -5.22 4.85
N ARG A 100 -9.82 -4.65 5.12
CA ARG A 100 -10.40 -4.62 6.47
C ARG A 100 -10.73 -6.03 6.96
N ASP A 101 -11.40 -6.83 6.15
CA ASP A 101 -11.82 -8.19 6.54
C ASP A 101 -10.63 -9.12 6.77
N LEU A 102 -9.54 -8.94 6.02
CA LEU A 102 -8.30 -9.69 6.18
C LEU A 102 -7.43 -9.21 7.37
N THR A 103 -7.74 -8.05 7.97
CA THR A 103 -6.95 -7.47 9.07
C THR A 103 -7.76 -7.17 10.32
N LYS A 104 -9.06 -7.46 10.35
CA LYS A 104 -9.89 -7.27 11.55
C LYS A 104 -9.38 -8.12 12.71
N ASP A 105 -9.61 -7.63 13.92
CA ASP A 105 -9.56 -8.49 15.10
C ASP A 105 -10.79 -9.42 15.09
N GLU A 106 -10.72 -10.53 15.82
CA GLU A 106 -11.88 -11.41 16.01
C GLU A 106 -13.02 -10.69 16.74
#